data_AF-A0A266Q9K0-F1
#
_entry.id   AF-A0A266Q9K0-F1
#
_cell.length_a   1.000
_cell.length_b   1.000
_cell.length_c   1.000
_cell.angle_alpha   90.00
_cell.angle_beta   90.00
_cell.angle_gamma   90.00
#
_symmetry.space_group_name_H-M   'P 1'
#
loop_
_entity.id
_entity.type
_entity.pdbx_description
1 polymer ?
#
loop_
_entity_poly.entity_id
_entity_poly.type
_entity_poly.pdbx_seq_one_letter_code
_entity_poly.pdbx_strand_id
1 'polypeptide(L)'
;MNKYLVAFALTTTLSSGAYACSKPSVKPEFPDPQTAVSAQMVKANNEVKTYVKEVQDYLGCAGLSRSVEKKELDELKAYAESFNEVIRAYKAKGGG
;
A
#
# COMPACT_ATOMS: atom_id res chain seq x y z
N MET A 1 40.30 34.73 -21.98
CA MET A 1 39.56 34.30 -23.19
C MET A 1 39.95 32.86 -23.49
N ASN A 2 39.06 31.89 -23.26
CA ASN A 2 38.98 30.76 -24.18
C ASN A 2 37.60 30.10 -24.08
N LYS A 3 36.89 30.13 -25.21
CA LYS A 3 35.57 29.56 -25.42
C LYS A 3 35.74 28.07 -25.72
N TYR A 4 35.15 27.20 -24.92
CA TYR A 4 34.79 25.86 -25.37
C TYR A 4 33.37 25.54 -24.91
N LEU A 5 32.44 25.76 -25.85
CA LEU A 5 31.18 25.04 -25.90
C LEU A 5 31.49 23.58 -26.24
N VAL A 6 31.18 22.67 -25.34
CA VAL A 6 30.97 21.25 -25.68
C VAL A 6 29.64 20.84 -25.08
N ALA A 7 28.67 20.68 -25.97
CA ALA A 7 27.39 20.06 -25.73
C ALA A 7 27.54 18.54 -25.89
N PHE A 8 27.10 17.75 -24.90
CA PHE A 8 26.67 16.34 -24.93
C PHE A 8 26.81 15.82 -23.47
N ALA A 9 25.88 15.11 -22.84
CA ALA A 9 24.66 14.47 -23.26
C ALA A 9 23.70 14.48 -22.07
N LEU A 10 22.42 14.71 -22.37
CA LEU A 10 21.30 14.55 -21.47
C LEU A 10 21.10 13.04 -21.25
N THR A 11 21.78 12.43 -20.27
CA THR A 11 21.47 11.07 -19.82
C THR A 11 20.26 11.13 -18.90
N THR A 12 19.08 11.24 -19.52
CA THR A 12 17.82 10.88 -18.87
C THR A 12 17.78 9.36 -18.72
N THR A 13 18.40 8.84 -17.67
CA THR A 13 17.97 7.55 -17.12
C THR A 13 16.64 7.76 -16.43
N LEU A 14 15.57 7.89 -17.21
CA LEU A 14 14.25 7.50 -16.75
C LEU A 14 14.33 5.99 -16.52
N SER A 15 14.74 5.60 -15.32
CA SER A 15 14.37 4.31 -14.77
C SER A 15 12.85 4.31 -14.69
N SER A 16 12.21 3.91 -15.80
CA SER A 16 10.84 3.43 -15.80
C SER A 16 10.79 2.35 -14.74
N GLY A 17 10.22 2.68 -13.58
CA GLY A 17 9.86 1.71 -12.57
C GLY A 17 8.90 0.73 -13.22
N ALA A 18 9.45 -0.33 -13.81
CA ALA A 18 8.72 -1.56 -14.03
C ALA A 18 8.45 -2.10 -12.64
N TYR A 19 7.37 -1.62 -12.02
CA TYR A 19 6.72 -2.36 -10.95
C TYR A 19 6.34 -3.68 -11.59
N ALA A 20 7.17 -4.71 -11.38
CA ALA A 20 6.77 -6.06 -11.66
C ALA A 20 5.41 -6.24 -10.98
N CYS A 21 4.40 -6.74 -11.70
CA CYS A 21 3.08 -7.05 -11.16
C CYS A 21 3.17 -8.18 -10.14
N SER A 22 3.79 -7.89 -9.00
CA SER A 22 4.03 -8.82 -7.92
C SER A 22 2.96 -8.63 -6.86
N LYS A 23 2.33 -9.73 -6.47
CA LYS A 23 1.40 -9.73 -5.33
C LYS A 23 2.14 -9.23 -4.09
N PRO A 24 1.58 -8.25 -3.35
CA PRO A 24 2.17 -7.79 -2.10
C PRO A 24 2.28 -8.96 -1.12
N SER A 25 3.50 -9.25 -0.67
CA SER A 25 3.79 -10.44 0.14
C SER A 25 3.53 -10.20 1.63
N VAL A 26 3.53 -8.94 2.04
CA VAL A 26 3.46 -8.55 3.45
C VAL A 26 2.08 -7.95 3.72
N LYS A 27 1.25 -8.73 4.40
CA LYS A 27 -0.01 -8.27 4.96
C LYS A 27 0.28 -7.60 6.32
N PRO A 28 0.01 -6.30 6.50
CA PRO A 28 0.23 -5.64 7.79
C PRO A 28 -0.56 -6.30 8.92
N GLU A 29 0.07 -6.48 10.07
CA GLU A 29 -0.59 -6.94 11.29
C GLU A 29 -1.36 -5.80 11.94
N PHE A 30 -2.47 -6.14 12.59
CA PHE A 30 -3.25 -5.15 13.32
C PHE A 30 -2.72 -4.99 14.74
N PRO A 31 -2.58 -3.75 15.23
CA PRO A 31 -2.30 -3.52 16.63
C PRO A 31 -3.50 -3.93 17.50
N ASP A 32 -3.24 -4.40 18.72
CA ASP A 32 -4.31 -4.73 19.67
C ASP A 32 -5.05 -3.44 20.09
N PRO A 33 -6.36 -3.32 19.82
CA PRO A 33 -7.11 -2.11 20.12
C PRO A 33 -7.13 -1.78 21.62
N GLN A 34 -6.94 -2.76 22.52
CA GLN A 34 -6.94 -2.54 23.97
C GLN A 34 -5.64 -1.89 24.46
N THR A 35 -4.50 -2.23 23.88
CA THR A 35 -3.17 -1.78 24.33
C THR A 35 -2.51 -0.76 23.40
N ALA A 36 -3.00 -0.61 22.17
CA ALA A 36 -2.42 0.29 21.19
C ALA A 36 -2.47 1.76 21.66
N VAL A 37 -1.41 2.50 21.32
CA VAL A 37 -1.35 3.97 21.41
C VAL A 37 -1.70 4.61 20.07
N SER A 38 -2.09 5.89 20.08
CA SER A 38 -2.56 6.61 18.88
C SER A 38 -1.54 6.56 17.74
N ALA A 39 -0.25 6.70 18.06
CA ALA A 39 0.83 6.61 17.07
C ALA A 39 0.88 5.23 16.37
N GLN A 40 0.64 4.13 17.08
CA GLN A 40 0.59 2.79 16.50
C GLN A 40 -0.62 2.62 15.60
N MET A 41 -1.78 3.15 16.00
CA MET A 41 -3.00 3.12 15.19
C MET A 41 -2.85 3.93 13.89
N VAL A 42 -2.22 5.11 13.95
CA VAL A 42 -1.93 5.94 12.76
C VAL A 42 -0.96 5.24 11.82
N LYS A 43 0.11 4.65 12.36
CA LYS A 43 1.07 3.86 11.58
C LYS A 43 0.37 2.69 10.88
N ALA A 44 -0.38 1.89 11.62
CA ALA A 44 -1.14 0.76 11.08
C ALA A 44 -2.13 1.21 10.00
N ASN A 45 -2.82 2.33 10.18
CA ASN A 45 -3.73 2.87 9.17
C ASN A 45 -3.01 3.24 7.86
N ASN A 46 -1.82 3.82 7.95
CA ASN A 46 -1.03 4.12 6.75
C ASN A 46 -0.53 2.83 6.08
N GLU A 47 -0.09 1.84 6.85
CA GLU A 47 0.36 0.54 6.34
C GLU A 47 -0.79 -0.22 5.65
N VAL A 48 -1.98 -0.25 6.26
CA VAL A 48 -3.18 -0.86 5.65
C VAL A 48 -3.55 -0.14 4.35
N LYS A 49 -3.50 1.20 4.32
CA LYS A 49 -3.76 1.98 3.09
C LYS A 49 -2.76 1.66 1.99
N THR A 50 -1.47 1.59 2.32
CA THR A 50 -0.42 1.20 1.38
C THR A 50 -0.68 -0.20 0.84
N TYR A 51 -0.92 -1.18 1.72
CA TYR A 51 -1.22 -2.56 1.30
C TYR A 51 -2.45 -2.64 0.39
N VAL A 52 -3.55 -1.95 0.75
CA VAL A 52 -4.76 -1.91 -0.09
C VAL A 52 -4.45 -1.35 -1.47
N LYS A 53 -3.66 -0.28 -1.54
CA LYS A 53 -3.24 0.31 -2.82
C LYS A 53 -2.39 -0.66 -3.63
N GLU A 54 -1.39 -1.29 -3.00
CA GLU A 54 -0.50 -2.23 -3.69
C GLU A 54 -1.25 -3.47 -4.21
N VAL A 55 -2.25 -3.97 -3.46
CA VAL A 55 -3.09 -5.07 -3.92
C VAL A 55 -3.98 -4.62 -5.08
N GLN A 56 -4.59 -3.43 -5.01
CA GLN A 56 -5.36 -2.89 -6.13
C GLN A 56 -4.51 -2.71 -7.39
N ASP A 57 -3.29 -2.19 -7.24
CA ASP A 57 -2.34 -2.03 -8.34
C ASP A 57 -1.97 -3.41 -8.92
N TYR A 58 -1.75 -4.43 -8.08
CA TYR A 58 -1.55 -5.83 -8.51
C TYR A 58 -2.76 -6.38 -9.28
N LEU A 59 -3.98 -6.21 -8.76
CA LEU A 59 -5.19 -6.71 -9.41
C LEU A 59 -5.42 -6.05 -10.78
N GLY A 60 -5.09 -4.76 -10.91
CA GLY A 60 -5.18 -4.03 -12.16
C GLY A 60 -4.17 -4.47 -13.22
N CYS A 61 -3.05 -5.09 -12.82
CA CYS A 61 -1.93 -5.33 -13.72
C CYS A 61 -1.56 -6.81 -13.91
N ALA A 62 -1.98 -7.71 -13.02
CA ALA A 62 -1.67 -9.14 -13.05
C ALA A 62 -2.45 -9.95 -14.11
N GLY A 63 -3.42 -9.36 -14.80
CA GLY A 63 -4.18 -10.02 -15.86
C GLY A 63 -4.99 -11.23 -15.37
N LEU A 64 -5.52 -11.16 -14.15
CA LEU A 64 -6.27 -12.24 -13.52
C LEU A 64 -7.61 -12.50 -14.23
N SER A 65 -8.13 -13.72 -14.14
CA SER A 65 -9.51 -13.99 -14.55
C SER A 65 -10.48 -13.27 -13.60
N ARG A 66 -11.66 -12.89 -14.11
CA ARG A 66 -12.67 -12.15 -13.32
C ARG A 66 -13.04 -12.82 -12.00
N SER A 67 -13.11 -14.15 -11.98
CA SER A 67 -13.41 -14.91 -10.76
C SER A 67 -12.30 -14.80 -9.71
N VAL A 68 -11.04 -14.83 -10.14
CA VAL A 68 -9.88 -14.70 -9.24
C VAL A 68 -9.73 -13.26 -8.76
N GLU A 69 -9.87 -12.28 -9.67
CA GLU A 69 -9.86 -10.85 -9.34
C GLU A 69 -10.95 -10.52 -8.30
N LYS A 70 -12.17 -11.02 -8.50
CA LYS A 70 -13.27 -10.83 -7.55
C LYS A 70 -12.95 -11.43 -6.18
N LYS A 71 -12.43 -12.66 -6.14
CA LYS A 71 -12.07 -13.32 -4.89
C LYS A 71 -11.02 -12.51 -4.10
N GLU A 72 -9.97 -12.05 -4.77
CA GLU A 72 -8.93 -11.23 -4.16
C GLU A 72 -9.47 -9.86 -3.69
N LEU A 73 -10.38 -9.24 -4.46
CA LEU A 73 -11.08 -8.01 -4.02
C LEU A 73 -11.93 -8.25 -2.78
N ASP A 74 -12.65 -9.37 -2.71
CA ASP A 74 -13.49 -9.69 -1.56
C ASP A 74 -12.65 -10.00 -0.31
N GLU A 75 -11.52 -10.70 -0.47
CA GLU A 75 -10.52 -10.89 0.60
C GLU A 75 -9.92 -9.55 1.07
N LEU A 76 -9.62 -8.64 0.14
CA LEU A 76 -9.11 -7.31 0.46
C LEU A 76 -10.13 -6.47 1.23
N LYS A 77 -11.41 -6.53 0.84
CA LYS A 77 -12.50 -5.85 1.56
C LYS A 77 -12.67 -6.40 2.96
N ALA A 78 -12.71 -7.72 3.12
CA ALA A 78 -12.82 -8.36 4.43
C ALA A 78 -11.65 -7.97 5.34
N TYR A 79 -10.43 -7.89 4.79
CA TYR A 79 -9.28 -7.38 5.52
C TYR A 79 -9.45 -5.91 5.96
N ALA A 80 -9.86 -5.02 5.05
CA ALA A 80 -10.10 -3.62 5.41
C ALA A 80 -11.22 -3.46 6.45
N GLU A 81 -12.27 -4.28 6.37
CA GLU A 81 -13.36 -4.31 7.34
C GLU A 81 -12.87 -4.74 8.73
N SER A 82 -12.06 -5.80 8.83
CA SER A 82 -11.46 -6.21 10.10
C SER A 82 -10.57 -5.13 10.72
N PHE A 83 -9.86 -4.33 9.91
CA PHE A 83 -9.12 -3.17 10.43
C PHE A 83 -10.07 -2.06 10.96
N ASN A 84 -11.20 -1.83 10.29
CA ASN A 84 -12.21 -0.88 10.77
C ASN A 84 -12.81 -1.31 12.11
N GLU A 85 -12.99 -2.61 12.36
CA GLU A 85 -13.40 -3.14 13.67
C GLU A 85 -12.37 -2.81 14.75
N VAL A 86 -11.07 -2.98 14.45
CA VAL A 86 -9.97 -2.60 15.35
C VAL A 86 -10.00 -1.10 15.66
N ILE A 87 -10.18 -0.24 14.65
CA ILE A 87 -10.33 1.21 14.85
C ILE A 87 -11.54 1.52 15.75
N ARG A 88 -12.68 0.86 15.52
CA ARG A 88 -13.89 1.07 16.33
C ARG A 88 -13.67 0.66 17.77
N ALA A 89 -13.04 -0.49 18.00
CA ALA A 89 -12.70 -0.98 19.34
C ALA A 89 -11.73 -0.03 20.06
N TYR A 90 -10.72 0.47 19.33
CA TYR A 90 -9.77 1.46 19.84
C TYR A 90 -10.47 2.76 20.26
N LYS A 91 -11.40 3.26 19.43
CA LYS A 91 -12.21 4.44 19.77
C LYS A 91 -13.14 4.19 20.96
N ALA A 92 -13.77 3.02 21.03
CA ALA A 92 -14.71 2.67 22.10
C ALA A 92 -14.05 2.65 23.49
N LYS A 93 -12.76 2.29 23.59
CA LYS A 93 -12.01 2.35 24.86
C LYS A 93 -11.49 3.74 25.25
N GLY A 94 -11.79 4.78 24.46
CA GLY A 94 -11.30 6.14 24.68
C GLY A 94 -10.00 6.50 23.93
N GLY A 95 -9.59 5.68 22.96
CA GLY A 95 -8.50 6.01 22.06
C GLY A 95 -8.92 7.01 20.99
N GLY A 96 -8.42 8.25 21.06
CA GLY A 96 -8.73 9.33 20.12
C GLY A 96 -7.77 10.48 20.28
#